data_AF-A0A1Y5TLW4-F1
#
_entry.id   AF-A0A1Y5TLW4-F1
#
_cell.length_a   1.000
_cell.length_b   1.000
_cell.length_c   1.000
_cell.angle_alpha   90.00
_cell.angle_beta   90.00
_cell.angle_gamma   90.00
#
_symmetry.space_group_name_H-M   'P 1'
#
loop_
_entity.id
_entity.type
_entity.pdbx_description
1 polymer ?
#
loop_
_entity_poly.entity_id
_entity_poly.type
_entity_poly.pdbx_seq_one_letter_code
_entity_poly.pdbx_strand_id
1 'polypeptide(L)'
;MSDGAARLAFLTVGEAADHLGLHRLRVREAVARGLIPARRDNEGRLRVDLTDVRTQKVEKGMREGALPSDAALLEGLFDEIEELQDERDRAALLEELAARQADAIDRADAALAEAEMDRTRLEGLLDRALDVLENRTADAERLADTTGRALEALARSGDLMEDRAADQSRLAALLSRAVDMAEESQNASEKRVARMDAAAGRAIDLLDRAMAEAEEGRDSARRAGEALGRAVETSELLEAEVAERGRIIEQQRKTVDRALTMSERAMALSSDATPPRRGFWARLFGR
;
A
#
# COMPACT_ATOMS: atom_id res chain seq x y z
N MET A 1 -73.13 75.10 -20.62
CA MET A 1 -72.51 74.69 -19.34
C MET A 1 -71.04 74.42 -19.62
N SER A 2 -70.19 75.38 -19.99
CA SER A 2 -70.07 76.80 -19.54
C SER A 2 -69.69 76.93 -18.07
N ASP A 3 -68.54 76.36 -17.71
CA ASP A 3 -67.73 76.88 -16.60
C ASP A 3 -66.23 76.69 -16.86
N GLY A 4 -65.80 77.16 -18.04
CA GLY A 4 -64.39 77.37 -18.36
C GLY A 4 -64.02 78.79 -17.99
N ALA A 5 -64.02 79.11 -16.69
CA ALA A 5 -63.79 80.46 -16.19
C ALA A 5 -62.50 81.04 -16.81
N ALA A 6 -62.64 82.20 -17.45
CA ALA A 6 -61.56 82.84 -18.19
C ALA A 6 -60.37 83.12 -17.26
N ARG A 7 -59.34 82.27 -17.36
CA ARG A 7 -58.01 82.64 -16.86
C ARG A 7 -57.57 83.84 -17.69
N LEU A 8 -57.35 84.96 -17.02
CA LEU A 8 -56.90 86.24 -17.57
C LEU A 8 -55.58 86.05 -18.31
N ALA A 9 -55.65 85.65 -19.57
CA ALA A 9 -54.51 85.46 -20.45
C ALA A 9 -54.11 86.83 -21.01
N PHE A 10 -53.44 87.59 -20.15
CA PHE A 10 -52.67 88.77 -20.53
C PHE A 10 -51.47 88.32 -21.38
N LEU A 11 -51.70 88.23 -22.70
CA LEU A 11 -50.73 87.75 -23.70
C LEU A 11 -49.58 88.74 -23.88
N THR A 12 -48.43 88.27 -24.37
CA THR A 12 -47.38 89.16 -24.91
C THR A 12 -47.90 89.89 -26.16
N VAL A 13 -47.22 90.97 -26.57
CA VAL A 13 -47.50 91.64 -27.83
C VAL A 13 -47.33 90.67 -29.02
N GLY A 14 -46.33 89.77 -28.96
CA GLY A 14 -46.10 88.71 -29.95
C GLY A 14 -47.27 87.73 -30.06
N GLU A 15 -47.64 87.11 -28.94
CA GLU A 15 -48.76 86.15 -28.87
C GLU A 15 -50.09 86.79 -29.32
N ALA A 16 -50.33 88.06 -28.95
CA ALA A 16 -51.51 88.81 -29.38
C ALA A 16 -51.48 89.18 -30.87
N ALA A 17 -50.29 89.44 -31.43
CA ALA A 17 -50.10 89.70 -32.86
C ALA A 17 -50.40 88.44 -33.69
N ASP A 18 -49.85 87.30 -33.30
CA ASP A 18 -50.11 86.00 -33.93
C ASP A 18 -51.59 85.61 -33.84
N HIS A 19 -52.21 85.77 -32.68
CA HIS A 19 -53.64 85.45 -32.47
C HIS A 19 -54.59 86.37 -33.27
N LEU A 20 -54.19 87.61 -33.56
CA LEU A 20 -54.99 88.54 -34.37
C LEU A 20 -54.66 88.50 -35.86
N GLY A 21 -53.56 87.86 -36.27
CA GLY A 21 -53.03 87.92 -37.64
C GLY A 21 -52.51 89.31 -38.01
N LEU A 22 -52.01 90.07 -37.02
CA LEU A 22 -51.52 91.44 -37.18
C LEU A 22 -50.02 91.51 -36.86
N HIS A 23 -49.36 92.60 -37.26
CA HIS A 23 -47.96 92.85 -36.87
C HIS A 23 -47.87 93.37 -35.42
N ARG A 24 -46.82 93.00 -34.66
CA ARG A 24 -46.61 93.46 -33.25
C ARG A 24 -46.77 94.97 -33.08
N LEU A 25 -46.11 95.75 -33.94
CA LEU A 25 -46.28 97.22 -34.03
C LEU A 25 -47.74 97.69 -34.21
N ARG A 26 -48.58 96.99 -34.98
CA ARG A 26 -50.01 97.32 -35.11
C ARG A 26 -50.79 97.00 -33.82
N VAL A 27 -50.43 95.93 -33.11
CA VAL A 27 -51.04 95.65 -31.80
C VAL A 27 -50.68 96.75 -30.79
N ARG A 28 -49.41 97.18 -30.75
CA ARG A 28 -48.97 98.33 -29.94
C ARG A 28 -49.68 99.63 -30.31
N GLU A 29 -49.85 99.90 -31.61
CA GLU A 29 -50.62 101.06 -32.11
C GLU A 29 -52.10 101.00 -31.69
N ALA A 30 -52.74 99.83 -31.76
CA ALA A 30 -54.12 99.65 -31.31
C ALA A 30 -54.27 99.89 -29.80
N VAL A 31 -53.30 99.45 -29.00
CA VAL A 31 -53.25 99.72 -27.57
C VAL A 31 -53.05 101.21 -27.29
N ALA A 32 -52.11 101.88 -27.98
CA ALA A 32 -51.88 103.32 -27.84
C ALA A 32 -53.12 104.17 -28.20
N ARG A 33 -53.95 103.70 -29.13
CA ARG A 33 -55.26 104.29 -29.50
C ARG A 33 -56.40 103.89 -28.54
N GLY A 34 -56.15 103.07 -27.53
CA GLY A 34 -57.16 102.58 -26.58
C GLY A 34 -58.17 101.57 -27.18
N LEU A 35 -57.89 101.00 -28.35
CA LEU A 35 -58.76 100.04 -29.06
C LEU A 35 -58.67 98.63 -28.48
N ILE A 36 -57.59 98.34 -27.76
CA ILE A 36 -57.28 97.05 -27.13
C ILE A 36 -56.90 97.32 -25.66
N PRO A 37 -57.55 96.69 -24.67
CA PRO A 37 -57.14 96.80 -23.27
C PRO A 37 -55.75 96.17 -23.06
N ALA A 38 -54.88 96.89 -22.36
CA ALA A 38 -53.55 96.42 -22.02
C ALA A 38 -53.12 96.89 -20.63
N ARG A 39 -52.12 96.22 -20.08
CA ARG A 39 -51.45 96.56 -18.81
C ARG A 39 -49.95 96.30 -18.95
N ARG A 40 -49.09 97.12 -18.34
CA ARG A 40 -47.69 96.73 -18.14
C ARG A 40 -47.60 95.72 -16.98
N ASP A 41 -46.75 94.71 -17.10
CA ASP A 41 -46.48 93.75 -16.02
C ASP A 41 -45.38 94.25 -15.06
N ASN A 42 -44.95 93.40 -14.12
CA ASN A 42 -43.91 93.73 -13.14
C ASN A 42 -42.52 93.94 -13.76
N GLU A 43 -42.32 93.53 -15.00
CA GLU A 43 -41.09 93.75 -15.80
C GLU A 43 -41.24 94.99 -16.70
N GLY A 44 -42.36 95.72 -16.61
CA GLY A 44 -42.67 96.87 -17.46
C GLY A 44 -43.19 96.50 -18.86
N ARG A 45 -43.26 95.20 -19.19
CA ARG A 45 -43.62 94.73 -20.54
C ARG A 45 -45.11 94.82 -20.78
N LEU A 46 -45.48 95.21 -22.01
CA LEU A 46 -46.87 95.40 -22.38
C LEU A 46 -47.59 94.05 -22.54
N ARG A 47 -48.65 93.83 -21.76
CA ARG A 47 -49.52 92.67 -21.87
C ARG A 47 -50.90 93.06 -22.36
N VAL A 48 -51.42 92.25 -23.28
CA VAL A 48 -52.63 92.53 -24.04
C VAL A 48 -53.75 91.58 -23.60
N ASP A 49 -54.94 92.14 -23.34
CA ASP A 49 -56.15 91.36 -23.07
C ASP A 49 -57.02 91.31 -24.34
N LEU A 50 -57.20 90.11 -24.90
CA LEU A 50 -58.01 89.88 -26.10
C LEU A 50 -59.44 89.43 -25.81
N THR A 51 -59.87 89.33 -24.54
CA THR A 51 -61.15 88.71 -24.15
C THR A 51 -62.37 89.27 -24.88
N ASP A 52 -62.43 90.59 -25.11
CA ASP A 52 -63.53 91.28 -25.82
C ASP A 52 -63.14 91.81 -27.22
N VAL A 53 -61.94 91.51 -27.69
CA VAL A 53 -61.33 92.08 -28.90
C VAL A 53 -61.66 91.24 -30.13
N ARG A 54 -62.15 91.87 -31.20
CA ARG A 54 -62.33 91.24 -32.52
C ARG A 54 -61.51 92.00 -33.56
N THR A 55 -60.73 91.31 -34.38
CA THR A 55 -59.83 91.91 -35.39
C THR A 55 -60.52 92.96 -36.27
N GLN A 56 -61.73 92.67 -36.76
CA GLN A 56 -62.54 93.61 -37.56
C GLN A 56 -62.90 94.93 -36.84
N LYS A 57 -63.07 94.90 -35.51
CA LYS A 57 -63.29 96.12 -34.70
C LYS A 57 -62.01 96.94 -34.58
N VAL A 58 -60.87 96.28 -34.37
CA VAL A 58 -59.55 96.92 -34.26
C VAL A 58 -59.18 97.61 -35.58
N GLU A 59 -59.30 96.91 -36.71
CA GLU A 59 -59.00 97.49 -38.03
C GLU A 59 -59.91 98.67 -38.38
N LYS A 60 -61.20 98.60 -38.03
CA LYS A 60 -62.14 99.71 -38.22
C LYS A 60 -61.75 100.90 -37.33
N GLY A 61 -61.48 100.65 -36.04
CA GLY A 61 -61.03 101.67 -35.09
C GLY A 61 -59.71 102.35 -35.48
N MET A 62 -58.78 101.64 -36.12
CA MET A 62 -57.55 102.24 -36.66
C MET A 62 -57.80 103.19 -37.83
N ARG A 63 -58.83 102.93 -38.67
CA ARG A 63 -59.18 103.77 -39.82
C ARG A 63 -60.00 105.00 -39.44
N GLU A 64 -60.81 104.91 -38.38
CA GLU A 64 -61.73 105.96 -37.96
C GLU A 64 -61.22 106.79 -36.76
N GLY A 65 -60.30 106.26 -35.96
CA GLY A 65 -59.74 106.91 -34.79
C GLY A 65 -58.61 107.90 -35.10
N ALA A 66 -58.40 108.86 -34.19
CA ALA A 66 -57.25 109.77 -34.24
C ALA A 66 -55.93 109.00 -34.28
N LEU A 67 -54.92 109.58 -34.95
CA LEU A 67 -53.56 109.06 -34.94
C LEU A 67 -52.97 109.19 -33.51
N PRO A 68 -52.14 108.24 -33.06
CA PRO A 68 -51.37 108.42 -31.83
C PRO A 68 -50.39 109.59 -32.01
N SER A 69 -49.91 110.18 -30.92
CA SER A 69 -48.84 111.17 -31.00
C SER A 69 -47.53 110.51 -31.45
N ASP A 70 -46.70 111.26 -32.18
CA ASP A 70 -45.38 110.79 -32.64
C ASP A 70 -44.52 110.27 -31.49
N ALA A 71 -44.62 110.88 -30.30
CA ALA A 71 -43.95 110.43 -29.09
C ALA A 71 -44.40 109.03 -28.63
N ALA A 72 -45.70 108.72 -28.67
CA ALA A 72 -46.23 107.40 -28.29
C ALA A 72 -45.88 106.31 -29.31
N LEU A 73 -45.77 106.67 -30.59
CA LEU A 73 -45.27 105.77 -31.63
C LEU A 73 -43.77 105.48 -31.46
N LEU A 74 -42.96 106.49 -31.12
CA LEU A 74 -41.54 106.31 -30.84
C LEU A 74 -41.30 105.47 -29.57
N GLU A 75 -42.01 105.73 -28.48
CA GLU A 75 -41.95 104.89 -27.26
C GLU A 75 -42.33 103.43 -27.58
N GLY A 76 -43.42 103.21 -28.32
CA GLY A 76 -43.84 101.88 -28.76
C GLY A 76 -42.85 101.16 -29.68
N LEU A 77 -42.01 101.90 -30.43
CA LEU A 77 -40.92 101.34 -31.24
C LEU A 77 -39.69 100.98 -30.38
N PHE A 78 -39.34 101.80 -29.39
CA PHE A 78 -38.24 101.47 -28.47
C PHE A 78 -38.57 100.23 -27.62
N ASP A 79 -39.78 100.18 -27.03
CA ASP A 79 -40.25 99.02 -26.28
C ASP A 79 -40.26 97.72 -27.12
N GLU A 80 -40.53 97.81 -28.43
CA GLU A 80 -40.50 96.66 -29.35
C GLU A 80 -39.05 96.23 -29.66
N ILE A 81 -38.15 97.19 -29.86
CA ILE A 81 -36.72 96.90 -30.10
C ILE A 81 -36.09 96.26 -28.86
N GLU A 82 -36.45 96.72 -27.65
CA GLU A 82 -36.00 96.14 -26.38
C GLU A 82 -36.57 94.72 -26.18
N GLU A 83 -37.87 94.51 -26.37
CA GLU A 83 -38.49 93.16 -26.29
C GLU A 83 -37.87 92.17 -27.29
N LEU A 84 -37.58 92.60 -28.53
CA LEU A 84 -36.93 91.77 -29.55
C LEU A 84 -35.44 91.50 -29.25
N GLN A 85 -34.75 92.41 -28.54
CA GLN A 85 -33.38 92.19 -28.07
C GLN A 85 -33.36 91.18 -26.92
N ASP A 86 -34.25 91.34 -25.92
CA ASP A 86 -34.41 90.38 -24.82
C ASP A 86 -34.79 88.98 -25.32
N GLU A 87 -35.69 88.87 -26.29
CA GLU A 87 -36.07 87.59 -26.92
C GLU A 87 -34.88 86.94 -27.63
N ARG A 88 -34.06 87.73 -28.34
CA ARG A 88 -32.86 87.26 -29.04
C ARG A 88 -31.79 86.78 -28.07
N ASP A 89 -31.51 87.54 -27.01
CA ASP A 89 -30.50 87.19 -26.02
C ASP A 89 -30.94 85.95 -25.21
N ARG A 90 -32.24 85.84 -24.91
CA ARG A 90 -32.82 84.61 -24.34
C ARG A 90 -32.71 83.41 -25.28
N ALA A 91 -32.92 83.60 -26.58
CA ALA A 91 -32.76 82.53 -27.57
C ALA A 91 -31.29 82.05 -27.64
N ALA A 92 -30.33 82.98 -27.63
CA ALA A 92 -28.90 82.66 -27.60
C ALA A 92 -28.49 81.90 -26.33
N LEU A 93 -29.03 82.28 -25.16
CA LEU A 93 -28.81 81.55 -23.90
C LEU A 93 -29.40 80.13 -23.92
N LEU A 94 -30.55 79.93 -24.57
CA LEU A 94 -31.15 78.60 -24.74
C LEU A 94 -30.38 77.75 -25.74
N GLU A 95 -29.86 78.33 -26.82
CA GLU A 95 -29.00 77.66 -27.80
C GLU A 95 -27.67 77.22 -27.14
N GLU A 96 -27.04 78.09 -26.34
CA GLU A 96 -25.83 77.74 -25.59
C GLU A 96 -26.11 76.63 -24.54
N LEU A 97 -27.24 76.69 -23.84
CA LEU A 97 -27.64 75.65 -22.90
C LEU A 97 -27.87 74.31 -23.62
N ALA A 98 -28.53 74.32 -24.78
CA ALA A 98 -28.77 73.12 -25.58
C ALA A 98 -27.46 72.51 -26.11
N ALA A 99 -26.51 73.35 -26.56
CA ALA A 99 -25.18 72.90 -26.97
C ALA A 99 -24.41 72.24 -25.81
N ARG A 100 -24.37 72.89 -24.63
CA ARG A 100 -23.74 72.31 -23.42
C ARG A 100 -24.42 71.02 -22.95
N GLN A 101 -25.73 70.86 -23.20
CA GLN A 101 -26.47 69.63 -22.90
C GLN A 101 -26.13 68.52 -23.90
N ALA A 102 -26.02 68.82 -25.19
CA ALA A 102 -25.54 67.87 -26.20
C ALA A 102 -24.12 67.39 -25.86
N ASP A 103 -23.18 68.31 -25.59
CA ASP A 103 -21.81 67.98 -25.15
C ASP A 103 -21.76 67.15 -23.86
N ALA A 104 -22.79 67.23 -23.01
CA ALA A 104 -22.90 66.41 -21.80
C ALA A 104 -23.44 65.01 -22.08
N ILE A 105 -24.39 64.88 -23.01
CA ILE A 105 -24.92 63.59 -23.49
C ILE A 105 -23.85 62.82 -24.25
N ASP A 106 -23.16 63.45 -25.21
CA ASP A 106 -22.09 62.80 -25.99
C ASP A 106 -20.96 62.26 -25.10
N ARG A 107 -20.62 62.97 -24.02
CA ARG A 107 -19.65 62.49 -23.01
C ARG A 107 -20.19 61.37 -22.14
N ALA A 108 -21.49 61.36 -21.82
CA ALA A 108 -22.12 60.28 -21.07
C ALA A 108 -22.20 59.00 -21.91
N ASP A 109 -22.54 59.11 -23.19
CA ASP A 109 -22.60 57.99 -24.15
C ASP A 109 -21.21 57.40 -24.39
N ALA A 110 -20.17 58.24 -24.54
CA ALA A 110 -18.79 57.79 -24.64
C ALA A 110 -18.32 57.03 -23.38
N ALA A 111 -18.65 57.53 -22.19
CA ALA A 111 -18.33 56.87 -20.92
C ALA A 111 -19.12 55.56 -20.73
N LEU A 112 -20.36 55.48 -21.22
CA LEU A 112 -21.16 54.26 -21.20
C LEU A 112 -20.55 53.19 -22.12
N ALA A 113 -20.13 53.56 -23.33
CA ALA A 113 -19.46 52.66 -24.26
C ALA A 113 -18.14 52.10 -23.69
N GLU A 114 -17.34 52.94 -23.01
CA GLU A 114 -16.13 52.50 -22.31
C GLU A 114 -16.47 51.49 -21.19
N ALA A 115 -17.50 51.77 -20.38
CA ALA A 115 -17.96 50.88 -19.32
C ALA A 115 -18.50 49.53 -19.84
N GLU A 116 -19.17 49.51 -21.00
CA GLU A 116 -19.64 48.28 -21.66
C GLU A 116 -18.47 47.44 -22.21
N MET A 117 -17.44 48.09 -22.76
CA MET A 117 -16.20 47.42 -23.18
C MET A 117 -15.45 46.81 -21.99
N ASP A 118 -15.29 47.57 -20.89
CA ASP A 118 -14.64 47.08 -19.68
C ASP A 118 -15.45 45.96 -19.01
N ARG A 119 -16.79 46.06 -18.99
CA ARG A 119 -17.66 44.96 -18.54
C ARG A 119 -17.40 43.69 -19.35
N THR A 120 -17.44 43.78 -20.67
CA THR A 120 -17.21 42.63 -21.58
C THR A 120 -15.82 42.01 -21.34
N ARG A 121 -14.82 42.85 -21.10
CA ARG A 121 -13.45 42.43 -20.76
C ARG A 121 -13.38 41.72 -19.41
N LEU A 122 -14.11 42.20 -18.40
CA LEU A 122 -14.18 41.61 -17.06
C LEU A 122 -14.93 40.28 -17.08
N GLU A 123 -16.05 40.17 -17.80
CA GLU A 123 -16.78 38.92 -18.02
C GLU A 123 -15.85 37.87 -18.65
N GLY A 124 -15.17 38.19 -19.76
CA GLY A 124 -14.19 37.28 -20.37
C GLY A 124 -12.93 37.00 -19.53
N LEU A 125 -12.61 37.82 -18.52
CA LEU A 125 -11.57 37.50 -17.51
C LEU A 125 -12.09 36.55 -16.43
N LEU A 126 -13.36 36.69 -16.03
CA LEU A 126 -14.04 35.81 -15.08
C LEU A 126 -14.17 34.40 -15.66
N ASP A 127 -14.64 34.27 -16.90
CA ASP A 127 -14.79 32.98 -17.58
C ASP A 127 -13.47 32.20 -17.63
N ARG A 128 -12.39 32.86 -18.08
CA ARG A 128 -11.04 32.27 -18.07
C ARG A 128 -10.53 31.92 -16.67
N ALA A 129 -10.93 32.65 -15.64
CA ALA A 129 -10.57 32.33 -14.27
C ALA A 129 -11.33 31.09 -13.76
N LEU A 130 -12.62 30.96 -14.12
CA LEU A 130 -13.43 29.78 -13.86
C LEU A 130 -12.87 28.55 -14.59
N ASP A 131 -12.57 28.65 -15.89
CA ASP A 131 -11.92 27.58 -16.68
C ASP A 131 -10.63 27.09 -16.00
N VAL A 132 -9.78 28.01 -15.51
CA VAL A 132 -8.52 27.66 -14.82
C VAL A 132 -8.79 27.00 -13.46
N LEU A 133 -9.85 27.38 -12.75
CA LEU A 133 -10.24 26.73 -11.50
C LEU A 133 -10.80 25.32 -11.74
N GLU A 134 -11.68 25.13 -12.72
CA GLU A 134 -12.26 23.83 -13.09
C GLU A 134 -11.18 22.83 -13.53
N ASN A 135 -10.25 23.26 -14.39
CA ASN A 135 -9.11 22.44 -14.80
C ASN A 135 -8.22 22.06 -13.61
N ARG A 136 -7.98 22.99 -12.67
CA ARG A 136 -7.21 22.70 -11.44
C ARG A 136 -7.94 21.73 -10.51
N THR A 137 -9.28 21.79 -10.41
CA THR A 137 -10.03 20.79 -9.63
C THR A 137 -9.96 19.41 -10.28
N ALA A 138 -10.07 19.32 -11.61
CA ALA A 138 -9.91 18.04 -12.32
C ALA A 138 -8.49 17.46 -12.16
N ASP A 139 -7.45 18.30 -12.17
CA ASP A 139 -6.08 17.86 -11.90
C ASP A 139 -5.86 17.43 -10.44
N ALA A 140 -6.50 18.10 -9.48
CA ALA A 140 -6.49 17.68 -8.08
C ALA A 140 -7.18 16.32 -7.87
N GLU A 141 -8.30 16.06 -8.54
CA GLU A 141 -8.98 14.76 -8.53
C GLU A 141 -8.11 13.64 -9.13
N ARG A 142 -7.44 13.90 -10.27
CA ARG A 142 -6.47 12.96 -10.86
C ARG A 142 -5.30 12.66 -9.93
N LEU A 143 -4.80 13.67 -9.21
CA LEU A 143 -3.75 13.50 -8.20
C LEU A 143 -4.25 12.68 -6.99
N ALA A 144 -5.50 12.87 -6.57
CA ALA A 144 -6.11 12.08 -5.50
C ALA A 144 -6.29 10.59 -5.90
N ASP A 145 -6.78 10.30 -7.11
CA ASP A 145 -6.92 8.94 -7.63
C ASP A 145 -5.54 8.25 -7.81
N THR A 146 -4.56 8.93 -8.39
CA THR A 146 -3.20 8.37 -8.57
C THR A 146 -2.47 8.14 -7.24
N THR A 147 -2.62 9.03 -6.25
CA THR A 147 -2.06 8.81 -4.90
C THR A 147 -2.81 7.72 -4.14
N GLY A 148 -4.13 7.60 -4.29
CA GLY A 148 -4.92 6.47 -3.77
C GLY A 148 -4.43 5.13 -4.30
N ARG A 149 -4.26 4.99 -5.61
CA ARG A 149 -3.72 3.77 -6.24
C ARG A 149 -2.28 3.46 -5.81
N ALA A 150 -1.47 4.49 -5.57
CA ALA A 150 -0.11 4.32 -5.05
C ALA A 150 -0.12 3.81 -3.60
N LEU A 151 -1.01 4.33 -2.74
CA LEU A 151 -1.19 3.85 -1.38
C LEU A 151 -1.71 2.41 -1.34
N GLU A 152 -2.66 2.04 -2.20
CA GLU A 152 -3.08 0.64 -2.33
C GLU A 152 -1.95 -0.29 -2.80
N ALA A 153 -1.11 0.16 -3.73
CA ALA A 153 0.04 -0.62 -4.19
C ALA A 153 1.08 -0.80 -3.08
N LEU A 154 1.30 0.22 -2.25
CA LEU A 154 2.13 0.14 -1.05
C LEU A 154 1.54 -0.81 -0.01
N ALA A 155 0.22 -0.77 0.24
CA ALA A 155 -0.46 -1.69 1.14
C ALA A 155 -0.30 -3.15 0.68
N ARG A 156 -0.64 -3.46 -0.58
CA ARG A 156 -0.42 -4.79 -1.17
C ARG A 156 1.05 -5.24 -1.13
N SER A 157 1.99 -4.31 -1.26
CA SER A 157 3.42 -4.59 -1.10
C SER A 157 3.82 -4.85 0.36
N GLY A 158 3.13 -4.25 1.33
CA GLY A 158 3.27 -4.54 2.75
C GLY A 158 2.80 -5.95 3.07
N ASP A 159 1.57 -6.30 2.68
CA ASP A 159 0.98 -7.64 2.86
C ASP A 159 1.92 -8.74 2.32
N LEU A 160 2.43 -8.56 1.09
CA LEU A 160 3.38 -9.49 0.46
C LEU A 160 4.72 -9.62 1.20
N MET A 161 5.15 -8.61 1.95
CA MET A 161 6.37 -8.69 2.78
C MET A 161 6.09 -9.34 4.12
N GLU A 162 4.90 -9.16 4.69
CA GLU A 162 4.45 -9.88 5.90
C GLU A 162 4.32 -11.38 5.62
N ASP A 163 3.67 -11.76 4.51
CA ASP A 163 3.58 -13.15 4.05
C ASP A 163 4.98 -13.79 3.88
N ARG A 164 5.92 -13.06 3.24
CA ARG A 164 7.31 -13.52 3.06
C ARG A 164 8.05 -13.66 4.38
N ALA A 165 7.83 -12.75 5.34
CA ALA A 165 8.43 -12.84 6.67
C ALA A 165 7.88 -14.06 7.45
N ALA A 166 6.58 -14.33 7.34
CA ALA A 166 5.96 -15.53 7.89
C ALA A 166 6.51 -16.82 7.26
N ASP A 167 6.68 -16.86 5.93
CA ASP A 167 7.28 -18.01 5.24
C ASP A 167 8.77 -18.19 5.56
N GLN A 168 9.54 -17.10 5.69
CA GLN A 168 10.93 -17.17 6.15
C GLN A 168 11.03 -17.71 7.59
N SER A 169 10.10 -17.33 8.47
CA SER A 169 10.00 -17.88 9.83
C SER A 169 9.67 -19.38 9.84
N ARG A 170 8.71 -19.82 8.99
CA ARG A 170 8.40 -21.25 8.79
C ARG A 170 9.61 -22.04 8.27
N LEU A 171 10.33 -21.51 7.29
CA LEU A 171 11.55 -22.13 6.74
C LEU A 171 12.66 -22.23 7.80
N ALA A 172 12.87 -21.18 8.61
CA ALA A 172 13.83 -21.21 9.71
C ALA A 172 13.48 -22.29 10.76
N ALA A 173 12.19 -22.42 11.12
CA ALA A 173 11.73 -23.47 12.03
C ALA A 173 11.91 -24.89 11.45
N LEU A 174 11.65 -25.08 10.14
CA LEU A 174 11.91 -26.35 9.45
C LEU A 174 13.40 -26.69 9.40
N LEU A 175 14.27 -25.70 9.14
CA LEU A 175 15.72 -25.88 9.15
C LEU A 175 16.24 -26.24 10.54
N SER A 176 15.79 -25.55 11.60
CA SER A 176 16.13 -25.90 13.00
C SER A 176 15.77 -27.35 13.28
N ARG A 177 14.53 -27.75 12.99
CA ARG A 177 14.07 -29.13 13.21
C ARG A 177 14.84 -30.17 12.39
N ALA A 178 15.28 -29.82 11.18
CA ALA A 178 16.12 -30.69 10.36
C ALA A 178 17.53 -30.85 10.93
N VAL A 179 18.09 -29.80 11.53
CA VAL A 179 19.36 -29.85 12.28
C VAL A 179 19.19 -30.72 13.53
N ASP A 180 18.16 -30.48 14.35
CA ASP A 180 17.87 -31.29 15.54
C ASP A 180 17.79 -32.79 15.21
N MET A 181 17.05 -33.14 14.13
CA MET A 181 16.95 -34.53 13.65
C MET A 181 18.28 -35.10 13.12
N ALA A 182 19.14 -34.26 12.53
CA ALA A 182 20.47 -34.68 12.08
C ALA A 182 21.40 -34.93 13.27
N GLU A 183 21.37 -34.08 14.29
CA GLU A 183 22.11 -34.27 15.54
C GLU A 183 21.63 -35.52 16.29
N GLU A 184 20.32 -35.76 16.41
CA GLU A 184 19.77 -37.00 16.98
C GLU A 184 20.25 -38.25 16.22
N SER A 185 20.24 -38.19 14.88
CA SER A 185 20.70 -39.28 14.00
C SER A 185 22.20 -39.56 14.19
N GLN A 186 23.03 -38.51 14.24
CA GLN A 186 24.47 -38.63 14.50
C GLN A 186 24.72 -39.24 15.88
N ASN A 187 24.10 -38.69 16.94
CA ASN A 187 24.17 -39.24 18.30
C ASN A 187 23.74 -40.71 18.38
N ALA A 188 22.72 -41.12 17.61
CA ALA A 188 22.26 -42.51 17.53
C ALA A 188 23.20 -43.41 16.70
N SER A 189 23.99 -42.84 15.79
CA SER A 189 25.05 -43.53 15.05
C SER A 189 26.28 -43.75 15.93
N GLU A 190 26.76 -42.72 16.62
CA GLU A 190 27.89 -42.79 17.55
C GLU A 190 27.63 -43.80 18.68
N LYS A 191 26.44 -43.78 19.28
CA LYS A 191 26.00 -44.79 20.26
C LYS A 191 25.94 -46.21 19.68
N ARG A 192 25.73 -46.36 18.36
CA ARG A 192 25.77 -47.67 17.67
C ARG A 192 27.20 -48.15 17.47
N VAL A 193 28.09 -47.28 16.99
CA VAL A 193 29.52 -47.58 16.83
C VAL A 193 30.13 -47.99 18.17
N ALA A 194 29.93 -47.20 19.23
CA ALA A 194 30.46 -47.51 20.57
C ALA A 194 29.95 -48.86 21.14
N ARG A 195 28.70 -49.26 20.82
CA ARG A 195 28.18 -50.59 21.17
C ARG A 195 28.83 -51.70 20.35
N MET A 196 29.15 -51.43 19.09
CA MET A 196 29.81 -52.38 18.19
C MET A 196 31.27 -52.59 18.61
N ASP A 197 32.00 -51.52 18.95
CA ASP A 197 33.36 -51.60 19.50
C ASP A 197 33.39 -52.37 20.83
N ALA A 198 32.44 -52.09 21.74
CA ALA A 198 32.32 -52.84 22.98
C ALA A 198 31.93 -54.32 22.77
N ALA A 199 31.24 -54.65 21.67
CA ALA A 199 30.94 -56.04 21.30
C ALA A 199 32.16 -56.72 20.66
N ALA A 200 32.92 -56.01 19.83
CA ALA A 200 34.18 -56.49 19.25
C ALA A 200 35.24 -56.73 20.34
N GLY A 201 35.38 -55.82 21.30
CA GLY A 201 36.25 -56.01 22.47
C GLY A 201 35.87 -57.27 23.27
N ARG A 202 34.57 -57.46 23.58
CA ARG A 202 34.09 -58.70 24.23
C ARG A 202 34.34 -59.96 23.38
N ALA A 203 34.28 -59.86 22.06
CA ALA A 203 34.57 -61.00 21.17
C ALA A 203 36.06 -61.33 21.17
N ILE A 204 36.95 -60.33 21.20
CA ILE A 204 38.39 -60.49 21.37
C ILE A 204 38.70 -61.11 22.74
N ASP A 205 38.14 -60.58 23.83
CA ASP A 205 38.30 -61.13 25.18
C ASP A 205 37.88 -62.62 25.27
N LEU A 206 36.83 -63.02 24.53
CA LEU A 206 36.36 -64.40 24.48
C LEU A 206 37.27 -65.28 23.60
N LEU A 207 37.81 -64.74 22.51
CA LEU A 207 38.81 -65.44 21.68
C LEU A 207 40.11 -65.65 22.46
N ASP A 208 40.59 -64.65 23.20
CA ASP A 208 41.80 -64.76 24.02
C ASP A 208 41.61 -65.78 25.15
N ARG A 209 40.45 -65.81 25.80
CA ARG A 209 40.12 -66.88 26.78
C ARG A 209 40.03 -68.26 26.13
N ALA A 210 39.36 -68.38 24.97
CA ALA A 210 39.27 -69.65 24.26
C ALA A 210 40.66 -70.13 23.76
N MET A 211 41.56 -69.21 23.40
CA MET A 211 42.95 -69.54 23.08
C MET A 211 43.72 -69.99 24.32
N ALA A 212 43.58 -69.31 25.47
CA ALA A 212 44.20 -69.73 26.73
C ALA A 212 43.68 -71.11 27.20
N GLU A 213 42.38 -71.36 27.13
CA GLU A 213 41.77 -72.68 27.40
C GLU A 213 42.26 -73.73 26.40
N ALA A 214 42.45 -73.39 25.12
CA ALA A 214 43.01 -74.30 24.12
C ALA A 214 44.52 -74.56 24.32
N GLU A 215 45.28 -73.60 24.84
CA GLU A 215 46.68 -73.78 25.24
C GLU A 215 46.79 -74.68 26.48
N GLU A 216 45.96 -74.46 27.51
CA GLU A 216 45.88 -75.36 28.67
C GLU A 216 45.38 -76.77 28.24
N GLY A 217 44.46 -76.85 27.29
CA GLY A 217 44.03 -78.09 26.65
C GLY A 217 45.15 -78.81 25.89
N ARG A 218 45.99 -78.08 25.13
CA ARG A 218 47.19 -78.64 24.49
C ARG A 218 48.22 -79.10 25.50
N ASP A 219 48.40 -78.35 26.57
CA ASP A 219 49.43 -78.61 27.57
C ASP A 219 49.04 -79.80 28.48
N SER A 220 47.75 -79.94 28.79
CA SER A 220 47.19 -81.15 29.42
C SER A 220 47.23 -82.36 28.49
N ALA A 221 46.93 -82.20 27.18
CA ALA A 221 47.10 -83.26 26.19
C ALA A 221 48.57 -83.68 26.03
N ARG A 222 49.52 -82.74 26.10
CA ARG A 222 50.97 -83.02 26.12
C ARG A 222 51.36 -83.81 27.36
N ARG A 223 50.94 -83.39 28.56
CA ARG A 223 51.17 -84.14 29.81
C ARG A 223 50.55 -85.53 29.78
N ALA A 224 49.38 -85.69 29.16
CA ALA A 224 48.73 -86.98 28.94
C ALA A 224 49.54 -87.85 27.95
N GLY A 225 50.06 -87.27 26.87
CA GLY A 225 50.98 -87.93 25.95
C GLY A 225 52.29 -88.37 26.61
N GLU A 226 52.87 -87.55 27.49
CA GLU A 226 54.05 -87.88 28.30
C GLU A 226 53.75 -88.96 29.36
N ALA A 227 52.53 -89.00 29.89
CA ALA A 227 52.09 -90.07 30.79
C ALA A 227 51.85 -91.39 30.03
N LEU A 228 51.27 -91.35 28.84
CA LEU A 228 51.11 -92.50 27.95
C LEU A 228 52.46 -93.02 27.45
N GLY A 229 53.39 -92.13 27.08
CA GLY A 229 54.76 -92.50 26.70
C GLY A 229 55.48 -93.24 27.82
N ARG A 230 55.42 -92.72 29.06
CA ARG A 230 55.94 -93.44 30.24
C ARG A 230 55.22 -94.75 30.50
N ALA A 231 53.90 -94.84 30.28
CA ALA A 231 53.16 -96.08 30.43
C ALA A 231 53.60 -97.14 29.40
N VAL A 232 53.86 -96.73 28.15
CA VAL A 232 54.42 -97.60 27.10
C VAL A 232 55.84 -98.04 27.46
N GLU A 233 56.70 -97.12 27.89
CA GLU A 233 58.07 -97.45 28.35
C GLU A 233 58.06 -98.44 29.54
N THR A 234 57.14 -98.27 30.51
CA THR A 234 56.94 -99.28 31.56
C THR A 234 56.38 -100.60 31.05
N SER A 235 55.57 -100.59 29.98
CA SER A 235 55.07 -101.80 29.34
C SER A 235 56.19 -102.54 28.59
N GLU A 236 57.08 -101.84 27.91
CA GLU A 236 58.26 -102.40 27.26
C GLU A 236 59.26 -102.98 28.27
N LEU A 237 59.45 -102.30 29.42
CA LEU A 237 60.23 -102.82 30.54
C LEU A 237 59.60 -104.08 31.16
N LEU A 238 58.27 -104.10 31.33
CA LEU A 238 57.54 -105.29 31.80
C LEU A 238 57.59 -106.43 30.77
N GLU A 239 57.53 -106.13 29.47
CA GLU A 239 57.67 -107.11 28.40
C GLU A 239 59.09 -107.71 28.38
N ALA A 240 60.12 -106.88 28.58
CA ALA A 240 61.50 -107.33 28.75
C ALA A 240 61.68 -108.18 30.03
N GLU A 241 61.04 -107.83 31.14
CA GLU A 241 61.06 -108.63 32.37
C GLU A 241 60.32 -109.97 32.20
N VAL A 242 59.19 -109.98 31.48
CA VAL A 242 58.45 -111.21 31.13
C VAL A 242 59.28 -112.09 30.19
N ALA A 243 59.98 -111.52 29.21
CA ALA A 243 60.89 -112.25 28.34
C ALA A 243 62.06 -112.87 29.13
N GLU A 244 62.61 -112.15 30.12
CA GLU A 244 63.66 -112.68 31.00
C GLU A 244 63.15 -113.78 31.93
N ARG A 245 61.96 -113.61 32.54
CA ARG A 245 61.28 -114.68 33.29
C ARG A 245 61.03 -115.91 32.39
N GLY A 246 60.72 -115.71 31.11
CA GLY A 246 60.65 -116.79 30.11
C GLY A 246 61.97 -117.54 29.93
N ARG A 247 63.11 -116.82 29.84
CA ARG A 247 64.44 -117.45 29.78
C ARG A 247 64.77 -118.23 31.06
N ILE A 248 64.41 -117.71 32.24
CA ILE A 248 64.61 -118.38 33.53
C ILE A 248 63.79 -119.68 33.60
N ILE A 249 62.52 -119.66 33.16
CA ILE A 249 61.67 -120.86 33.10
C ILE A 249 62.26 -121.90 32.13
N GLU A 250 62.77 -121.48 30.98
CA GLU A 250 63.42 -122.39 30.01
C GLU A 250 64.73 -122.99 30.56
N GLN A 251 65.49 -122.25 31.38
CA GLN A 251 66.64 -122.78 32.11
C GLN A 251 66.22 -123.77 33.21
N GLN A 252 65.16 -123.46 33.98
CA GLN A 252 64.59 -124.37 34.98
C GLN A 252 64.05 -125.66 34.35
N ARG A 253 63.44 -125.58 33.17
CA ARG A 253 63.02 -126.75 32.39
C ARG A 253 64.21 -127.62 32.00
N LYS A 254 65.31 -127.02 31.54
CA LYS A 254 66.57 -127.74 31.24
C LYS A 254 67.26 -128.35 32.46
N THR A 255 67.11 -127.79 33.67
CA THR A 255 67.61 -128.43 34.89
C THR A 255 66.69 -129.55 35.38
N VAL A 256 65.37 -129.43 35.21
CA VAL A 256 64.41 -130.51 35.46
C VAL A 256 64.63 -131.69 34.50
N ASP A 257 64.82 -131.45 33.21
CA ASP A 257 65.15 -132.52 32.23
C ASP A 257 66.48 -133.20 32.56
N ARG A 258 67.48 -132.46 33.06
CA ARG A 258 68.74 -133.05 33.57
C ARG A 258 68.56 -133.88 34.84
N ALA A 259 67.68 -133.46 35.75
CA ALA A 259 67.36 -134.23 36.94
C ALA A 259 66.59 -135.52 36.58
N LEU A 260 65.64 -135.45 35.65
CA LEU A 260 64.89 -136.61 35.15
C LEU A 260 65.80 -137.60 34.40
N THR A 261 66.67 -137.13 33.51
CA THR A 261 67.62 -138.01 32.80
C THR A 261 68.71 -138.61 33.71
N MET A 262 69.03 -137.98 34.86
CA MET A 262 69.82 -138.64 35.91
C MET A 262 69.00 -139.66 36.72
N SER A 263 67.71 -139.39 36.96
CA SER A 263 66.79 -140.33 37.63
C SER A 263 66.56 -141.61 36.80
N GLU A 264 66.33 -141.49 35.50
CA GLU A 264 66.20 -142.63 34.57
C GLU A 264 67.48 -143.47 34.51
N ARG A 265 68.65 -142.85 34.61
CA ARG A 265 69.94 -143.58 34.66
C ARG A 265 70.17 -144.32 35.99
N ALA A 266 69.54 -143.87 37.08
CA ALA A 266 69.67 -144.52 38.39
C ALA A 266 68.70 -145.70 38.56
N MET A 267 67.50 -145.66 37.95
CA MET A 267 66.50 -146.73 38.09
C MET A 267 66.79 -148.01 37.29
N ALA A 268 67.72 -147.99 36.34
CA ALA A 268 67.90 -149.10 35.38
C ALA A 268 68.81 -150.26 35.85
N LEU A 269 69.44 -150.21 37.04
CA LEU A 269 70.50 -151.16 37.42
C LEU A 269 70.45 -151.74 38.85
N SER A 270 69.38 -151.55 39.63
CA SER A 270 69.32 -152.08 41.01
C SER A 270 67.94 -152.64 41.43
N SER A 271 67.48 -153.69 40.76
CA SER A 271 66.37 -154.51 41.29
C SER A 271 66.51 -155.99 40.96
N ASP A 272 67.08 -156.76 41.89
CA ASP A 272 66.49 -158.04 42.28
C ASP A 272 66.90 -158.43 43.72
N ALA A 273 66.14 -159.34 44.33
CA ALA A 273 66.23 -159.89 45.70
C ALA A 273 65.66 -159.07 46.89
N THR A 274 64.63 -159.68 47.50
CA THR A 274 63.77 -159.27 48.65
C THR A 274 64.16 -160.02 49.96
N PRO A 275 63.38 -160.04 51.08
CA PRO A 275 62.53 -159.04 51.76
C PRO A 275 63.00 -158.71 53.22
N PRO A 276 62.40 -159.20 54.36
CA PRO A 276 61.10 -158.89 54.99
C PRO A 276 61.14 -158.37 56.48
N ARG A 277 60.14 -157.59 56.94
CA ARG A 277 59.28 -157.85 58.14
C ARG A 277 58.38 -156.68 58.64
N ARG A 278 57.25 -157.07 59.25
CA ARG A 278 56.22 -156.35 60.05
C ARG A 278 56.80 -155.36 61.10
N GLY A 279 56.15 -154.30 61.62
CA GLY A 279 54.74 -153.84 61.57
C GLY A 279 54.19 -153.59 63.01
N PHE A 280 53.50 -152.46 63.32
CA PHE A 280 52.97 -152.24 64.69
C PHE A 280 51.62 -151.47 64.86
N TRP A 281 51.37 -150.30 64.24
CA TRP A 281 50.20 -149.45 64.60
C TRP A 281 48.99 -149.48 63.65
N ALA A 282 48.76 -150.61 62.97
CA ALA A 282 47.53 -150.83 62.21
C ALA A 282 46.34 -151.20 63.13
N ARG A 283 45.72 -150.20 63.79
CA ARG A 283 44.33 -150.11 64.33
C ARG A 283 44.24 -149.15 65.55
N LEU A 284 44.03 -147.86 65.30
CA LEU A 284 43.43 -146.83 66.19
C LEU A 284 43.59 -145.47 65.44
N PHE A 285 42.62 -144.80 64.83
CA PHE A 285 41.16 -144.95 64.62
C PHE A 285 40.87 -144.47 63.17
N GLY A 286 39.81 -144.86 62.45
CA GLY A 286 38.70 -145.72 62.85
C GLY A 286 37.32 -145.30 62.31
N ARG A 287 37.19 -144.96 61.02
CA ARG A 287 35.91 -145.05 60.27
C ARG A 287 36.19 -145.12 58.76
#